data_AF-A0A355FA44-F1
#
_entry.id   AF-A0A355FA44-F1
#
_cell.length_a   1.000
_cell.length_b   1.000
_cell.length_c   1.000
_cell.angle_alpha   90.00
_cell.angle_beta   90.00
_cell.angle_gamma   90.00
#
_symmetry.space_group_name_H-M   'P 1'
#
loop_
_entity.id
_entity.type
_entity.pdbx_description
1 polymer ?
#
loop_
_entity_poly.entity_id
_entity_poly.type
_entity_poly.pdbx_seq_one_letter_code
_entity_poly.pdbx_strand_id
1 'polypeptide(L)'
;NFFDLGGHSLLATQLMVRVRDHFAVEITLPAIFEAADLAALAAEIRDLRPEVDDPDDLEQLMAELDGFSADQLDELLAELPHDEDTP
;
A
#
# COMPACT_ATOMS: atom_id res chain seq x y z
N ASN A 1 2.08 -11.04 21.44
CA ASN A 1 3.14 -11.02 20.41
C ASN A 1 2.72 -11.95 19.26
N PHE A 2 3.11 -11.70 18.00
CA PHE A 2 2.74 -12.52 16.83
C PHE A 2 3.01 -14.02 17.03
N PHE A 3 4.09 -14.35 17.76
CA PHE A 3 4.44 -15.72 18.13
C PHE A 3 3.55 -16.33 19.21
N ASP A 4 3.08 -15.52 20.17
CA ASP A 4 2.21 -15.98 21.27
C ASP A 4 0.85 -16.46 20.76
N LEU A 5 0.45 -16.02 19.55
CA LEU A 5 -0.78 -16.42 18.87
C LEU A 5 -0.57 -17.57 17.86
N GLY A 6 0.64 -18.16 17.80
CA GLY A 6 0.97 -19.24 16.86
C GLY A 6 1.43 -18.76 15.49
N GLY A 7 1.99 -17.54 15.38
CA GLY A 7 2.60 -17.00 14.17
C GLY A 7 3.87 -17.75 13.78
N HIS A 8 3.74 -18.75 12.91
CA HIS A 8 4.87 -19.44 12.29
C HIS A 8 5.23 -18.80 10.95
N SER A 9 6.40 -19.11 10.40
CA SER A 9 6.93 -18.50 9.16
C SER A 9 5.93 -18.48 7.99
N LEU A 10 5.04 -19.47 7.90
CA LEU A 10 4.00 -19.52 6.88
C LEU A 10 2.94 -18.43 7.04
N LEU A 11 2.54 -18.08 8.27
CA LEU A 11 1.63 -16.97 8.54
C LEU A 11 2.29 -15.63 8.25
N ALA A 12 3.58 -15.49 8.56
CA ALA A 12 4.33 -14.29 8.18
C ALA A 12 4.42 -14.14 6.65
N THR A 13 4.66 -15.23 5.91
CA THR A 13 4.60 -15.22 4.44
C THR A 13 3.22 -14.84 3.92
N GLN A 14 2.14 -15.41 4.46
CA GLN A 14 0.78 -15.04 4.06
C GLN A 14 0.45 -13.58 4.39
N LEU A 15 0.95 -13.06 5.51
CA LEU A 15 0.81 -11.65 5.87
C LEU A 15 1.54 -10.76 4.86
N MET A 16 2.79 -11.08 4.51
CA MET A 16 3.55 -10.33 3.50
C MET A 16 2.79 -10.25 2.17
N VAL A 17 2.24 -11.37 1.69
CA VAL A 17 1.44 -11.38 0.45
C VAL A 17 0.21 -10.47 0.58
N ARG A 18 -0.56 -10.59 1.67
CA ARG A 18 -1.75 -9.76 1.86
C ARG A 18 -1.43 -8.28 1.99
N VAL A 19 -0.34 -7.93 2.67
CA VAL A 19 0.09 -6.53 2.84
C VAL A 19 0.45 -5.93 1.49
N ARG A 20 1.22 -6.67 0.68
CA ARG A 20 1.54 -6.26 -0.68
C ARG A 20 0.30 -6.06 -1.54
N ASP A 21 -0.60 -7.05 -1.53
CA ASP A 21 -1.78 -7.00 -2.40
C ASP A 21 -2.80 -5.91 -1.98
N HIS A 22 -2.88 -5.55 -0.70
CA HIS A 22 -3.85 -4.55 -0.21
C HIS A 22 -3.30 -3.13 -0.12
N PHE A 23 -2.00 -2.99 0.16
CA PHE A 23 -1.39 -1.69 0.42
C PHE A 23 -0.33 -1.33 -0.62
N ALA A 24 -0.08 -2.18 -1.62
CA ALA A 24 0.94 -2.00 -2.66
C ALA A 24 2.35 -1.76 -2.09
N VAL A 25 2.63 -2.27 -0.88
CA VAL A 25 3.92 -2.13 -0.19
C VAL A 25 4.57 -3.48 0.10
N GLU A 26 5.89 -3.55 -0.09
CA GLU A 26 6.69 -4.72 0.22
C GLU A 26 7.26 -4.61 1.63
N ILE A 27 6.71 -5.39 2.57
CA ILE A 27 7.23 -5.49 3.94
C ILE A 27 8.19 -6.67 4.09
N THR A 28 9.30 -6.46 4.79
CA THR A 28 10.31 -7.50 4.99
C THR A 28 10.00 -8.37 6.21
N LEU A 29 10.45 -9.63 6.17
CA LEU A 29 10.29 -10.55 7.30
C LEU A 29 10.92 -10.04 8.62
N PRO A 30 12.13 -9.42 8.63
CA PRO A 30 12.67 -8.79 9.83
C PRO A 30 11.74 -7.72 10.42
N ALA A 31 11.16 -6.83 9.59
CA ALA A 31 10.26 -5.78 10.06
C ALA A 31 9.01 -6.34 10.79
N ILE A 32 8.47 -7.45 10.31
CA ILE A 32 7.35 -8.15 10.97
C ILE A 32 7.76 -8.66 12.36
N PHE A 33 8.99 -9.12 12.52
CA PHE A 33 9.49 -9.65 13.80
C PHE A 33 9.96 -8.56 14.76
N GLU A 34 10.37 -7.41 14.25
CA GLU A 34 10.76 -6.24 15.06
C GLU A 34 9.52 -5.50 15.61
N ALA A 35 8.39 -5.56 14.91
CA ALA A 35 7.12 -5.04 15.40
C ALA A 35 6.65 -5.80 16.66
N ALA A 36 6.66 -5.11 17.80
CA ALA A 36 6.28 -5.69 19.10
C ALA A 36 4.79 -6.08 19.17
N ASP A 37 3.94 -5.37 18.42
CA ASP A 37 2.50 -5.56 18.33
C ASP A 37 1.93 -5.08 16.98
N LEU A 38 0.60 -5.16 16.84
CA LEU A 38 -0.10 -4.79 15.62
C LEU A 38 -0.03 -3.28 15.33
N ALA A 39 0.05 -2.43 16.35
CA ALA A 39 0.13 -0.98 16.15
C ALA A 39 1.51 -0.60 15.60
N ALA A 40 2.57 -1.21 16.10
CA ALA A 40 3.91 -1.06 15.55
C ALA A 40 3.98 -1.54 14.09
N LEU A 41 3.42 -2.72 13.79
CA LEU A 41 3.38 -3.24 12.42
C LEU A 41 2.60 -2.32 11.46
N ALA A 42 1.48 -1.75 11.91
CA ALA A 42 0.68 -0.83 11.10
C ALA A 42 1.40 0.49 10.83
N ALA A 43 2.26 0.96 11.75
CA ALA A 43 3.11 2.12 11.52
C ALA A 43 4.17 1.83 10.46
N GLU A 44 4.86 0.68 10.55
CA GLU A 44 5.84 0.26 9.53
C GLU A 44 5.24 0.18 8.12
N ILE A 45 4.03 -0.40 7.99
CA ILE A 45 3.31 -0.46 6.71
C ILE A 45 2.97 0.93 6.18
N ARG A 46 2.65 1.87 7.08
CA ARG A 46 2.33 3.25 6.71
C ARG A 46 3.57 3.96 6.17
N ASP A 47 4.70 3.86 6.87
CA ASP A 47 5.95 4.51 6.49
C ASP A 47 6.53 3.94 5.18
N LEU A 48 6.23 2.66 4.88
CA LEU A 48 6.55 2.05 3.59
C LEU A 48 5.64 2.49 2.45
N ARG A 49 4.42 2.98 2.74
CA ARG A 49 3.54 3.55 1.74
C ARG A 49 4.07 4.96 1.45
N PRO A 50 4.51 5.27 0.23
CA PRO A 50 4.67 6.67 -0.14
C PRO A 50 3.29 7.30 -0.06
N GLU A 51 3.13 8.18 0.92
CA GLU A 51 1.84 8.75 1.28
C GLU A 51 1.52 9.93 0.36
N VAL A 52 0.32 9.89 -0.22
CA VAL A 52 -0.47 11.07 -0.58
C VAL A 52 -1.16 11.60 0.71
N ASP A 53 -0.48 11.54 1.86
CA ASP A 53 -1.02 11.94 3.17
C ASP A 53 -0.40 13.24 3.70
N ASP A 54 0.57 13.82 2.98
CA ASP A 54 0.82 15.25 3.14
C ASP A 54 -0.36 15.99 2.50
N PRO A 55 -1.15 16.77 3.27
CA PRO A 55 -2.21 17.57 2.70
C PRO A 55 -1.70 18.49 1.58
N ASP A 56 -0.44 18.93 1.64
CA ASP A 56 0.17 19.74 0.59
C ASP A 56 0.41 18.91 -0.69
N ASP A 57 0.82 17.63 -0.57
CA ASP A 57 0.99 16.74 -1.72
C ASP A 57 -0.36 16.40 -2.38
N LEU A 58 -1.39 16.16 -1.56
CA LEU A 58 -2.75 15.92 -2.07
C LEU A 58 -3.31 17.18 -2.75
N GLU A 59 -3.09 18.36 -2.17
CA GLU A 59 -3.54 19.64 -2.75
C GLU A 59 -2.83 19.92 -4.07
N GLN A 60 -1.53 19.58 -4.18
CA GLN A 60 -0.77 19.66 -5.42
C GLN A 60 -1.27 18.66 -6.47
N LEU A 61 -1.58 17.42 -6.08
CA LEU A 61 -2.16 16.40 -6.96
C LEU A 61 -3.56 16.79 -7.46
N MET A 62 -4.39 17.36 -6.58
CA MET A 62 -5.72 17.86 -6.93
C MET A 62 -5.65 19.05 -7.89
N ALA A 63 -4.72 19.99 -7.67
CA ALA A 63 -4.49 21.11 -8.58
C ALA A 63 -3.99 20.65 -9.97
N GLU A 64 -3.18 19.58 -10.00
CA GLU A 64 -2.75 18.96 -11.25
C GLU A 64 -3.96 18.33 -11.98
N LEU A 65 -4.81 17.57 -11.29
CA LEU A 65 -6.04 16.96 -11.84
C LEU A 65 -7.06 17.99 -12.34
N ASP A 66 -7.28 19.10 -11.62
CA ASP A 66 -8.17 20.19 -12.05
C ASP A 66 -7.68 20.87 -13.35
N GLY A 67 -6.38 20.74 -13.66
CA GLY A 67 -5.78 21.20 -14.91
C GLY A 67 -6.03 20.30 -16.11
N PHE A 68 -6.50 19.05 -15.92
CA PHE A 68 -6.86 18.15 -17.01
C PHE A 68 -8.26 18.46 -17.54
N SER A 69 -8.41 18.53 -18.87
CA SER A 69 -9.75 18.49 -19.47
C SER A 69 -10.34 17.08 -19.39
N ALA A 70 -11.68 16.98 -19.39
CA ALA A 70 -12.38 15.70 -19.33
C ALA A 70 -11.93 14.73 -20.44
N ASP A 71 -11.72 15.23 -21.67
CA ASP A 71 -11.28 14.43 -22.81
C ASP A 71 -9.86 13.86 -22.59
N GLN A 72 -8.96 14.62 -21.94
CA GLN A 72 -7.60 14.16 -21.62
C GLN A 72 -7.57 13.14 -20.49
N LEU A 73 -8.48 13.28 -19.51
CA LEU A 73 -8.61 12.34 -18.41
C LEU A 73 -9.15 10.99 -18.90
N ASP A 74 -10.16 11.01 -19.77
CA ASP A 74 -10.72 9.79 -20.38
C ASP A 74 -9.66 9.04 -21.20
N GLU A 75 -8.80 9.76 -21.93
CA GLU A 75 -7.71 9.15 -22.69
C GLU A 75 -6.63 8.53 -21.78
N LEU A 76 -6.25 9.21 -20.68
CA LEU A 76 -5.33 8.67 -19.68
C LEU A 76 -5.89 7.43 -18.96
N LEU A 77 -7.17 7.45 -18.59
CA LEU A 77 -7.83 6.31 -17.93
C LEU A 77 -7.91 5.08 -18.84
N ALA A 78 -7.99 5.28 -20.16
CA ALA A 78 -7.97 4.19 -21.14
C ALA A 78 -6.57 3.55 -21.30
N GLU A 79 -5.50 4.25 -20.92
CA GLU A 79 -4.12 3.76 -20.97
C GLU A 79 -3.64 3.13 -19.65
N LEU A 80 -4.39 3.28 -18.55
CA LEU A 80 -4.04 2.64 -17.29
C LEU A 80 -4.13 1.11 -17.43
N PRO A 81 -3.12 0.35 -16.95
CA PRO A 81 -3.21 -1.09 -16.90
C PRO A 81 -4.40 -1.48 -16.02
N HIS A 82 -5.44 -2.06 -16.61
CA HIS A 82 -6.53 -2.66 -15.86
C HIS A 82 -6.00 -3.93 -15.19
N ASP A 83 -6.02 -3.99 -13.86
CA ASP A 83 -5.79 -5.23 -13.09
C ASP A 83 -6.91 -6.28 -13.30
N GLU A 84 -7.65 -6.23 -14.42
CA GLU A 84 -8.67 -7.20 -14.82
C GLU A 84 -8.06 -8.36 -15.63
N ASP A 85 -6.97 -8.95 -15.14
CA ASP A 85 -6.50 -10.26 -15.61
C ASP A 85 -5.74 -10.98 -14.48
N THR A 86 -6.43 -11.17 -13.34
CA THR A 86 -6.04 -12.23 -12.39
C THR A 86 -6.96 -13.43 -12.63
N PRO A 87 -6.45 -14.57 -13.17
CA PRO A 87 -7.25 -15.79 -13.31
C PRO A 87 -7.62 -16.42 -11.96
#